data_AF-A0A2V8TRK1-F1
#
_entry.id   AF-A0A2V8TRK1-F1
#
_cell.length_a   1.000
_cell.length_b   1.000
_cell.length_c   1.000
_cell.angle_alpha   90.00
_cell.angle_beta   90.00
_cell.angle_gamma   90.00
#
_symmetry.space_group_name_H-M   'P 1'
#
loop_
_entity.id
_entity.type
_entity.pdbx_description
1 polymer ?
#
loop_
_entity_poly.entity_id
_entity_poly.type
_entity_poly.pdbx_seq_one_letter_code
_entity_poly.pdbx_strand_id
1 'polypeptide(L)'
;MANRAPYYRIVFTLAALYNLGFGLWAGLSPGSFFDLFDMRQPLYPAIWSCLGMVVGTYGLGYGYAALRLERATPFIAIGLLGKILGPIGWLVTVRSGEWPVSTFPLVLFNDVVWWLPFALFLIDGTRVSERVRASAAWACALINALAAAAMLICLRGGTEIVADPSDRAAYILTNLTRWRAGWAVWIAAALALLAFYAWWGSCLGAPTWSSAAFLIAVVGLACDLCAESLFIGWLPEHLETLPALQRTGSLLTGAAANGLYTVAGVLLTLKTRTLPGWLRAWTWATWAAGFFLTGFTLADCTAGVVVSTALLMTLFCPWAALMGRALR
;
A
#
# COMPACT_ATOMS: atom_id res chain seq x y z
N MET A 1 19.84 -11.43 9.81
CA MET A 1 19.99 -10.25 8.94
C MET A 1 20.28 -10.63 7.48
N ALA A 2 21.16 -11.61 7.19
CA ALA A 2 21.56 -11.98 5.82
C ALA A 2 20.41 -12.19 4.82
N ASN A 3 19.44 -13.06 5.11
CA ASN A 3 18.29 -13.32 4.21
C ASN A 3 17.33 -12.14 4.06
N ARG A 4 17.46 -11.10 4.91
CA ARG A 4 16.54 -9.95 4.97
C ARG A 4 17.15 -8.67 4.40
N ALA A 5 18.47 -8.61 4.32
CA ALA A 5 19.21 -7.45 3.83
C ALA A 5 18.69 -6.94 2.48
N PRO A 6 18.38 -7.79 1.47
CA PRO A 6 17.89 -7.30 0.18
C PRO A 6 16.61 -6.46 0.29
N TYR A 7 15.65 -6.88 1.13
CA TYR A 7 14.39 -6.15 1.32
C TYR A 7 14.62 -4.78 1.96
N TYR A 8 15.49 -4.69 2.98
CA TYR A 8 15.82 -3.40 3.59
C TYR A 8 16.53 -2.47 2.62
N ARG A 9 17.46 -3.00 1.80
CA ARG A 9 18.14 -2.21 0.78
C ARG A 9 17.14 -1.65 -0.23
N ILE A 10 16.17 -2.47 -0.67
CA ILE A 10 15.09 -2.04 -1.56
C ILE A 10 14.27 -0.94 -0.88
N VAL A 11 13.75 -1.17 0.33
CA VAL A 11 12.92 -0.18 1.04
C VAL A 11 13.65 1.13 1.25
N PHE A 12 14.90 1.10 1.70
CA PHE A 12 15.68 2.31 1.95
C PHE A 12 16.04 3.04 0.65
N THR A 13 16.28 2.31 -0.44
CA THR A 13 16.45 2.90 -1.77
C THR A 13 15.18 3.60 -2.22
N LEU A 14 14.01 2.96 -2.06
CA LEU A 14 12.72 3.55 -2.43
C LEU A 14 12.40 4.78 -1.56
N ALA A 15 12.64 4.70 -0.26
CA ALA A 15 12.51 5.85 0.65
C ALA A 15 13.45 6.98 0.23
N ALA A 16 14.70 6.68 -0.13
CA ALA A 16 15.66 7.67 -0.62
C ALA A 16 15.15 8.36 -1.89
N LEU A 17 14.75 7.58 -2.90
CA LEU A 17 14.25 8.10 -4.18
C LEU A 17 12.99 8.95 -3.99
N TYR A 18 12.04 8.50 -3.16
CA TYR A 18 10.84 9.26 -2.86
C TYR A 18 11.17 10.60 -2.19
N ASN A 19 12.00 10.59 -1.13
CA ASN A 19 12.29 11.80 -0.36
C ASN A 19 13.16 12.79 -1.15
N LEU A 20 14.06 12.30 -2.02
CA LEU A 20 14.78 13.14 -2.97
C LEU A 20 13.85 13.75 -4.01
N GLY A 21 12.94 12.96 -4.59
CA GLY A 21 11.95 13.45 -5.56
C GLY A 21 11.03 14.50 -4.94
N PHE A 22 10.49 14.23 -3.75
CA PHE A 22 9.68 15.18 -3.00
C PHE A 22 10.47 16.44 -2.63
N GLY A 23 11.71 16.30 -2.16
CA GLY A 23 12.55 17.43 -1.80
C GLY A 23 12.89 18.33 -2.99
N LEU A 24 13.16 17.74 -4.16
CA LEU A 24 13.34 18.48 -5.40
C LEU A 24 12.05 19.19 -5.84
N TRP A 25 10.90 18.52 -5.75
CA TRP A 25 9.61 19.08 -6.10
C TRP A 25 9.23 20.28 -5.21
N ALA A 26 9.21 20.08 -3.89
CA ALA A 26 8.87 21.12 -2.92
C ALA A 26 9.93 22.25 -2.89
N GLY A 27 11.20 21.91 -3.10
CA GLY A 27 12.30 22.87 -3.15
C GLY A 27 12.25 23.80 -4.37
N LEU A 28 12.12 23.22 -5.57
CA LEU A 28 12.21 23.96 -6.84
C LEU A 28 10.88 24.58 -7.28
N SER A 29 9.75 24.00 -6.89
CA SER A 29 8.41 24.47 -7.27
C SER A 29 7.47 24.50 -6.06
N PRO A 30 7.73 25.36 -5.06
CA PRO A 30 6.99 25.32 -3.80
C PRO A 30 5.50 25.63 -3.93
N GLY A 31 5.10 26.43 -4.92
CA GLY A 31 3.70 26.76 -5.16
C GLY A 31 2.88 25.61 -5.74
N SER A 32 3.51 24.69 -6.47
CA SER A 32 2.79 23.64 -7.20
C SER A 32 2.08 22.63 -6.31
N PHE A 33 2.55 22.42 -5.07
CA PHE A 33 1.81 21.63 -4.08
C PHE A 33 0.46 22.27 -3.74
N PHE A 34 0.46 23.58 -3.51
CA PHE A 34 -0.75 24.32 -3.14
C PHE A 34 -1.72 24.41 -4.32
N ASP A 35 -1.20 24.61 -5.54
CA ASP A 35 -2.04 24.57 -6.76
C ASP A 35 -2.66 23.18 -6.98
N LEU A 36 -1.90 22.11 -6.72
CA LEU A 36 -2.39 20.75 -6.90
C LEU A 36 -3.57 20.41 -5.99
N PHE A 37 -3.63 20.96 -4.78
CA PHE A 37 -4.69 20.67 -3.81
C PHE A 37 -5.68 21.84 -3.64
N ASP A 38 -5.73 22.76 -4.61
CA ASP A 38 -6.57 23.96 -4.59
C ASP A 38 -6.47 24.77 -3.29
N MET A 39 -5.26 24.81 -2.71
CA MET A 39 -4.96 25.51 -1.48
C MET A 39 -4.51 26.95 -1.77
N ARG A 40 -4.76 27.84 -0.81
CA ARG A 40 -4.23 29.20 -0.88
C ARG A 40 -2.70 29.17 -0.89
N GLN A 41 -2.11 29.87 -1.87
CA GLN A 41 -0.67 30.05 -1.94
C GLN A 41 -0.10 30.66 -0.64
N PRO A 42 1.02 30.14 -0.12
CA PRO A 42 1.60 30.63 1.12
C PRO A 42 2.21 32.02 0.92
N LEU A 43 2.13 32.87 1.95
CA LEU A 43 2.77 34.19 1.95
C LEU A 43 4.31 34.09 1.80
N TYR A 44 4.89 33.03 2.37
CA TYR A 44 6.33 32.76 2.34
C TYR A 44 6.62 31.36 1.76
N PRO A 45 6.59 31.18 0.43
CA PRO A 45 6.86 29.89 -0.21
C PRO A 45 8.22 29.28 0.16
N ALA A 46 9.20 30.12 0.53
CA ALA A 46 10.52 29.70 0.97
C ALA A 46 10.49 28.75 2.19
N ILE A 47 9.47 28.82 3.05
CA ILE A 47 9.31 27.88 4.18
C ILE A 47 9.05 26.47 3.66
N TRP A 48 8.20 26.33 2.64
CA TRP A 48 7.92 25.06 2.00
C TRP A 48 9.13 24.53 1.22
N SER A 49 9.87 25.40 0.53
CA SER A 49 11.14 25.01 -0.09
C SER A 49 12.17 24.54 0.93
N CYS A 50 12.26 25.21 2.08
CA CYS A 50 13.13 24.80 3.18
C CYS A 50 12.75 23.41 3.70
N LEU A 51 11.46 23.15 3.92
CA LEU A 51 10.98 21.82 4.29
C LEU A 51 11.34 20.78 3.23
N GLY A 52 11.17 21.11 1.94
CA GLY A 52 11.59 20.26 0.82
C GLY A 52 13.08 19.92 0.88
N MET A 53 13.94 20.89 1.12
CA MET A 53 15.38 20.64 1.30
C MET A 53 15.66 19.71 2.49
N VAL A 54 15.03 19.94 3.64
CA VAL A 54 15.18 19.07 4.83
C VAL A 54 14.75 17.64 4.52
N VAL A 55 13.58 17.44 3.91
CA VAL A 55 13.10 16.11 3.52
C VAL A 55 14.05 15.47 2.48
N GLY A 56 14.56 16.26 1.52
CA GLY A 56 15.58 15.83 0.58
C GLY A 56 16.85 15.31 1.26
N THR A 57 17.31 15.96 2.35
CA THR A 57 18.45 15.47 3.12
C THR A 57 18.18 14.13 3.82
N TYR A 58 16.95 13.87 4.27
CA TYR A 58 16.58 12.53 4.74
C TYR A 58 16.69 11.48 3.63
N GLY A 59 16.36 11.86 2.39
CA GLY A 59 16.59 11.03 1.22
C GLY A 59 18.03 10.56 1.07
N LEU A 60 19.01 11.47 1.28
CA LEU A 60 20.43 11.11 1.30
C LEU A 60 20.78 10.15 2.46
N GLY A 61 20.21 10.38 3.64
CA GLY A 61 20.35 9.50 4.80
C GLY A 61 19.84 8.08 4.55
N TYR A 62 18.68 7.94 3.90
CA TYR A 62 18.14 6.64 3.49
C TYR A 62 18.99 5.98 2.40
N GLY A 63 19.55 6.76 1.47
CA GLY A 63 20.48 6.24 0.46
C GLY A 63 21.74 5.67 1.10
N TYR A 64 22.33 6.38 2.06
CA TYR A 64 23.46 5.88 2.84
C TYR A 64 23.08 4.61 3.64
N ALA A 65 21.91 4.61 4.29
CA ALA A 65 21.39 3.44 4.99
C ALA A 65 21.21 2.22 4.08
N ALA A 66 20.75 2.42 2.84
CA ALA A 66 20.61 1.35 1.85
C ALA A 66 21.95 0.71 1.45
N LEU A 67 23.05 1.48 1.50
CA LEU A 67 24.39 0.98 1.21
C LEU A 67 25.03 0.30 2.44
N ARG A 68 24.84 0.87 3.63
CA ARG A 68 25.47 0.50 4.90
C ARG A 68 24.44 0.18 5.97
N LEU A 69 23.76 -0.96 5.86
CA LEU A 69 22.69 -1.38 6.79
C LEU A 69 23.19 -1.43 8.24
N GLU A 70 24.43 -1.82 8.47
CA GLU A 70 25.05 -1.90 9.79
C GLU A 70 25.22 -0.55 10.50
N ARG A 71 25.14 0.57 9.76
CA ARG A 71 25.20 1.95 10.28
C ARG A 71 23.90 2.72 10.10
N ALA A 72 22.85 2.05 9.62
CA ALA A 72 21.60 2.70 9.23
C ALA A 72 20.72 3.12 10.43
N THR A 73 20.88 2.49 11.60
CA THR A 73 19.98 2.66 12.75
C THR A 73 19.68 4.12 13.12
N PRO A 74 20.65 5.04 13.28
CA PRO A 74 20.34 6.43 13.64
C PRO A 74 19.50 7.14 12.56
N PHE A 75 19.82 6.95 11.28
CA PHE A 75 19.10 7.56 10.17
C PHE A 75 17.66 7.05 10.08
N ILE A 76 17.46 5.74 10.26
CA ILE A 76 16.13 5.12 10.20
C ILE A 76 15.31 5.47 11.44
N ALA A 77 15.92 5.61 12.62
CA ALA A 77 15.23 6.01 13.84
C ALA A 77 14.71 7.45 13.75
N ILE A 78 15.57 8.39 13.34
CA ILE A 78 15.18 9.79 13.10
C ILE A 78 14.12 9.85 12.00
N GLY A 79 14.31 9.08 10.93
CA GLY A 79 13.35 8.97 9.84
C GLY A 79 11.98 8.48 10.30
N LEU A 80 11.93 7.41 11.10
CA LEU A 80 10.67 6.89 11.63
C LEU A 80 9.98 7.90 12.54
N LEU A 81 10.73 8.60 13.39
CA LEU A 81 10.18 9.65 14.24
C LEU A 81 9.53 10.76 13.40
N GLY A 82 10.24 11.29 12.40
CA GLY A 82 9.69 12.29 11.48
C GLY A 82 8.42 11.80 10.79
N LYS A 83 8.43 10.55 10.32
CA LYS A 83 7.27 9.93 9.66
C LYS A 83 6.10 9.66 10.59
N ILE A 84 6.30 9.53 11.91
CA ILE A 84 5.19 9.45 12.86
C ILE A 84 4.61 10.85 13.12
N LEU A 85 5.47 11.87 13.20
CA LEU A 85 5.05 13.25 13.44
C LEU A 85 4.31 13.87 12.25
N GLY A 86 4.65 13.50 11.02
CA GLY A 86 3.99 14.00 9.80
C GLY A 86 2.46 13.82 9.80
N PRO A 87 1.94 12.59 9.93
CA PRO A 87 0.50 12.32 10.00
C PRO A 87 -0.20 12.98 11.20
N ILE A 88 0.50 13.17 12.33
CA ILE A 88 -0.04 13.91 13.47
C ILE A 88 -0.24 15.38 13.10
N GLY A 89 0.77 16.02 12.49
CA GLY A 89 0.67 17.40 12.01
C GLY A 89 -0.40 17.58 10.94
N TRP A 90 -0.50 16.62 10.00
CA TRP A 90 -1.56 16.60 9.01
C TRP A 90 -2.95 16.46 9.62
N LEU A 91 -3.12 15.58 10.61
CA LEU A 91 -4.40 15.41 11.29
C LEU A 91 -4.84 16.71 11.99
N VAL A 92 -3.89 17.46 12.56
CA VAL A 92 -4.17 18.77 13.18
C VAL A 92 -4.64 19.78 12.13
N THR A 93 -3.93 19.91 11.01
CA THR A 93 -4.24 20.87 9.93
C THR A 93 -5.54 20.55 9.20
N VAL A 94 -5.85 19.27 9.00
CA VAL A 94 -7.12 18.83 8.42
C VAL A 94 -8.29 19.09 9.39
N ARG A 95 -8.10 18.83 10.69
CA ARG A 95 -9.15 19.09 11.69
C ARG A 95 -9.41 20.57 11.91
N SER A 96 -8.40 21.43 11.72
CA SER A 96 -8.59 22.89 11.77
C SER A 96 -9.19 23.46 10.48
N GLY A 97 -9.38 22.64 9.43
CA GLY A 97 -9.87 23.08 8.13
C GLY A 97 -8.83 23.87 7.32
N GLU A 98 -7.56 23.86 7.73
CA GLU A 98 -6.48 24.53 7.02
C GLU A 98 -6.08 23.75 5.76
N TRP A 99 -6.06 22.41 5.84
CA TRP A 99 -5.71 21.52 4.74
C TRP A 99 -6.92 20.65 4.36
N PRO A 100 -7.19 20.44 3.06
CA PRO A 100 -8.26 19.55 2.63
C PRO A 100 -7.86 18.08 2.80
N VAL A 101 -8.85 17.18 2.91
CA VAL A 101 -8.58 15.75 3.07
C VAL A 101 -7.99 15.15 1.78
N SER A 102 -8.20 15.80 0.64
CA SER A 102 -7.52 15.48 -0.62
C SER A 102 -6.00 15.45 -0.52
N THR A 103 -5.38 16.09 0.47
CA THR A 103 -3.92 15.96 0.76
C THR A 103 -3.52 14.62 1.41
N PHE A 104 -4.46 13.71 1.71
CA PHE A 104 -4.17 12.38 2.25
C PHE A 104 -3.11 11.55 1.49
N PRO A 105 -3.05 11.52 0.14
CA PRO A 105 -2.01 10.82 -0.59
C PRO A 105 -0.61 11.27 -0.17
N LEU A 106 -0.41 12.57 0.08
CA LEU A 106 0.88 13.09 0.54
C LEU A 106 1.32 12.34 1.79
N VAL A 107 0.48 12.27 2.81
CA VAL A 107 0.82 11.65 4.09
C VAL A 107 0.97 10.14 3.98
N LEU A 108 0.15 9.51 3.15
CA LEU A 108 0.27 8.07 2.92
C LEU A 108 1.65 7.72 2.35
N PHE A 109 2.02 8.36 1.24
CA PHE A 109 3.28 8.08 0.55
C PHE A 109 4.51 8.68 1.24
N ASN A 110 4.38 9.83 1.89
CA ASN A 110 5.49 10.48 2.59
C ASN A 110 5.82 9.76 3.89
N ASP A 111 4.81 9.24 4.58
CA ASP A 111 4.97 8.86 5.99
C ASP A 111 4.52 7.42 6.27
N VAL A 112 3.22 7.12 6.13
CA VAL A 112 2.59 5.92 6.69
C VAL A 112 3.17 4.63 6.14
N VAL A 113 3.42 4.57 4.82
CA VAL A 113 3.90 3.33 4.15
C VAL A 113 5.27 2.86 4.65
N TRP A 114 6.05 3.77 5.24
CA TRP A 114 7.40 3.48 5.72
C TRP A 114 7.44 3.02 7.18
N TRP A 115 6.34 3.18 7.93
CA TRP A 115 6.30 2.89 9.37
C TRP A 115 6.67 1.44 9.67
N LEU A 116 5.97 0.50 9.03
CA LEU A 116 6.20 -0.92 9.25
C LEU A 116 7.63 -1.36 8.91
N PRO A 117 8.17 -1.08 7.70
CA PRO A 117 9.51 -1.56 7.38
C PRO A 117 10.62 -0.85 8.19
N PHE A 118 10.47 0.43 8.53
CA PHE A 118 11.44 1.13 9.38
C PHE A 118 11.42 0.59 10.81
N ALA A 119 10.24 0.40 11.39
CA ALA A 119 10.10 -0.22 12.71
C ALA A 119 10.72 -1.62 12.72
N LEU A 120 10.38 -2.47 11.75
CA LEU A 120 10.92 -3.83 11.62
C LEU A 120 12.44 -3.87 11.47
N PHE A 121 13.04 -2.88 10.82
CA PHE A 121 14.49 -2.72 10.75
C PHE A 121 15.09 -2.38 12.12
N LEU A 122 14.54 -1.40 12.82
CA LEU A 122 15.05 -0.94 14.12
C LEU A 122 14.97 -2.02 15.20
N ILE A 123 13.97 -2.90 15.14
CA ILE A 123 13.84 -4.04 16.06
C ILE A 123 14.44 -5.34 15.51
N ASP A 124 15.13 -5.33 14.36
CA ASP A 124 15.66 -6.56 13.76
C ASP A 124 16.67 -7.26 14.70
N GLY A 125 16.63 -8.59 14.72
CA GLY A 125 17.44 -9.40 15.63
C GLY A 125 16.89 -9.51 17.06
N THR A 126 15.79 -8.84 17.38
CA THR A 126 15.09 -9.03 18.66
C THR A 126 14.03 -10.14 18.57
N ARG A 127 13.68 -10.73 19.73
CA ARG A 127 12.55 -11.67 19.86
C ARG A 127 11.21 -11.07 19.41
N VAL A 128 11.06 -9.74 19.52
CA VAL A 128 9.84 -9.04 19.08
C VAL A 128 9.73 -9.09 17.56
N SER A 129 10.81 -8.78 16.83
CA SER A 129 10.84 -8.85 15.36
C SER A 129 10.52 -10.26 14.86
N GLU A 130 11.06 -11.29 15.50
CA GLU A 130 10.76 -12.69 15.16
C GLU A 130 9.28 -13.02 15.29
N ARG A 131 8.63 -12.59 16.40
CA ARG A 131 7.19 -12.79 16.61
C ARG A 131 6.34 -12.06 15.58
N VAL A 132 6.64 -10.78 15.32
CA VAL A 132 5.90 -9.96 14.36
C VAL A 132 6.02 -10.54 12.93
N ARG A 133 7.21 -11.01 12.54
CA ARG A 133 7.40 -11.66 11.23
C ARG A 133 6.70 -13.00 11.17
N ALA A 134 6.78 -13.79 12.23
CA ALA A 134 6.07 -15.06 12.28
C ALA A 134 4.56 -14.87 12.11
N SER A 135 3.98 -13.77 12.61
CA SER A 135 2.56 -13.47 12.43
C SER A 135 2.20 -12.90 11.06
N ALA A 136 3.14 -12.63 10.14
CA ALA A 136 2.87 -11.98 8.86
C ALA A 136 1.77 -12.67 8.04
N ALA A 137 1.80 -14.00 7.94
CA ALA A 137 0.79 -14.78 7.23
C ALA A 137 -0.61 -14.67 7.86
N TRP A 138 -0.69 -14.74 9.20
CA TRP A 138 -1.95 -14.61 9.93
C TRP A 138 -2.50 -13.18 9.90
N ALA A 139 -1.64 -12.19 10.05
CA ALA A 139 -2.00 -10.78 9.94
C ALA A 139 -2.52 -10.46 8.53
N CYS A 140 -1.83 -10.94 7.49
CA CYS A 140 -2.28 -10.80 6.10
C CYS A 140 -3.65 -11.44 5.88
N ALA A 141 -3.85 -12.68 6.32
CA ALA A 141 -5.14 -13.38 6.23
C ALA A 141 -6.27 -12.61 6.93
N LEU A 142 -6.04 -12.18 8.17
CA LEU A 142 -7.05 -11.49 8.98
C LEU A 142 -7.40 -10.11 8.40
N ILE A 143 -6.40 -9.31 8.05
CA ILE A 143 -6.62 -7.94 7.55
C ILE A 143 -7.30 -7.99 6.18
N ASN A 144 -6.96 -8.93 5.30
CA ASN A 144 -7.65 -9.10 4.02
C ASN A 144 -9.10 -9.59 4.21
N ALA A 145 -9.37 -10.46 5.18
CA ALA A 145 -10.74 -10.86 5.51
C ALA A 145 -11.57 -9.66 6.04
N LEU A 146 -10.96 -8.80 6.85
CA LEU A 146 -11.58 -7.55 7.30
C LEU A 146 -11.81 -6.57 6.15
N ALA A 147 -10.89 -6.48 5.18
CA ALA A 147 -11.06 -5.66 3.99
C ALA A 147 -12.21 -6.17 3.11
N ALA A 148 -12.34 -7.50 2.94
CA ALA A 148 -13.46 -8.11 2.24
C ALA A 148 -14.80 -7.83 2.95
N ALA A 149 -14.83 -7.89 4.30
CA ALA A 149 -16.01 -7.50 5.07
C ALA A 149 -16.33 -6.00 4.93
N ALA A 150 -15.30 -5.14 4.96
CA ALA A 150 -15.46 -3.69 4.75
C ALA A 150 -15.99 -3.37 3.36
N MET A 151 -15.61 -4.14 2.33
CA MET A 151 -16.17 -4.00 0.99
C MET A 151 -17.68 -4.22 0.99
N LEU A 152 -18.16 -5.26 1.67
CA LEU A 152 -19.59 -5.60 1.75
C LEU A 152 -20.41 -4.61 2.58
N ILE A 153 -19.85 -4.13 3.69
CA ILE A 153 -20.59 -3.38 4.71
C ILE A 153 -20.44 -1.87 4.54
N CYS A 154 -19.24 -1.40 4.20
CA CYS A 154 -18.89 0.02 4.22
C CYS A 154 -18.76 0.64 2.83
N LEU A 155 -18.37 -0.14 1.81
CA LEU A 155 -18.03 0.41 0.50
C LEU A 155 -19.08 0.13 -0.56
N ARG A 156 -19.77 -1.02 -0.48
CA ARG A 156 -20.67 -1.54 -1.53
C ARG A 156 -21.57 -0.48 -2.17
N GLY A 157 -22.26 0.35 -1.37
CA GLY A 157 -23.21 1.35 -1.88
C GLY A 157 -22.57 2.48 -2.70
N GLY A 158 -21.26 2.73 -2.53
CA GLY A 158 -20.52 3.73 -3.28
C GLY A 158 -19.71 3.16 -4.45
N THR A 159 -19.80 1.85 -4.72
CA THR A 159 -19.03 1.17 -5.78
C THR A 159 -19.83 0.98 -7.07
N GLU A 160 -19.14 0.58 -8.14
CA GLU A 160 -19.71 0.34 -9.47
C GLU A 160 -20.77 -0.79 -9.52
N ILE A 161 -20.96 -1.54 -8.42
CA ILE A 161 -22.07 -2.49 -8.28
C ILE A 161 -23.44 -1.79 -8.32
N VAL A 162 -23.51 -0.53 -7.90
CA VAL A 162 -24.69 0.31 -8.01
C VAL A 162 -24.64 0.97 -9.39
N ALA A 163 -25.61 0.66 -10.26
CA ALA A 163 -25.57 1.10 -11.66
C ALA A 163 -25.65 2.63 -11.80
N ASP A 164 -26.44 3.31 -10.97
CA ASP A 164 -26.61 4.77 -11.06
C ASP A 164 -25.47 5.53 -10.34
N PRO A 165 -24.69 6.38 -11.03
CA PRO A 165 -23.69 7.25 -10.40
C PRO A 165 -24.26 8.21 -9.34
N SER A 166 -25.50 8.66 -9.49
CA SER A 166 -26.14 9.58 -8.53
C SER A 166 -26.39 8.89 -7.19
N ASP A 167 -26.83 7.63 -7.21
CA ASP A 167 -27.00 6.82 -6.00
C ASP A 167 -25.66 6.54 -5.30
N ARG A 168 -24.61 6.27 -6.08
CA ARG A 168 -23.24 6.11 -5.56
C ARG A 168 -22.77 7.38 -4.85
N ALA A 169 -22.94 8.53 -5.48
CA ALA A 169 -22.56 9.83 -4.93
C ALA A 169 -23.33 10.12 -3.63
N ALA A 170 -24.64 9.88 -3.62
CA ALA A 170 -25.47 10.04 -2.43
C ALA A 170 -25.02 9.14 -1.28
N TYR A 171 -24.66 7.89 -1.57
CA TYR A 171 -24.10 6.98 -0.57
C TYR A 171 -22.78 7.50 0.02
N ILE A 172 -21.84 7.92 -0.83
CA ILE A 172 -20.52 8.42 -0.40
C ILE A 172 -20.67 9.63 0.52
N LEU A 173 -21.50 10.61 0.14
CA LEU A 173 -21.73 11.82 0.94
C LEU A 173 -22.37 11.51 2.29
N THR A 174 -23.35 10.60 2.33
CA THR A 174 -24.06 10.24 3.56
C THR A 174 -23.24 9.32 4.48
N ASN A 175 -22.21 8.65 3.95
CA ASN A 175 -21.42 7.65 4.68
C ASN A 175 -19.91 7.93 4.65
N LEU A 176 -19.49 9.19 4.51
CA LEU A 176 -18.09 9.57 4.26
C LEU A 176 -17.08 8.95 5.22
N THR A 177 -17.37 8.90 6.51
CA THR A 177 -16.50 8.27 7.52
C THR A 177 -16.34 6.78 7.28
N ARG A 178 -17.43 6.07 6.95
CA ARG A 178 -17.41 4.63 6.66
C ARG A 178 -16.69 4.34 5.36
N TRP A 179 -16.91 5.18 4.35
CA TRP A 179 -16.23 5.11 3.06
C TRP A 179 -14.71 5.21 3.23
N ARG A 180 -14.24 6.28 3.91
CA ARG A 180 -12.81 6.49 4.17
C ARG A 180 -12.21 5.38 5.04
N ALA A 181 -12.91 4.95 6.08
CA ALA A 181 -12.46 3.85 6.93
C ALA A 181 -12.35 2.53 6.16
N GLY A 182 -13.31 2.23 5.28
CA GLY A 182 -13.30 1.04 4.44
C GLY A 182 -12.06 0.97 3.56
N TRP A 183 -11.75 2.05 2.82
CA TRP A 183 -10.54 2.10 1.98
C TRP A 183 -9.25 2.13 2.79
N ALA A 184 -9.25 2.69 4.01
CA ALA A 184 -8.09 2.60 4.90
C ALA A 184 -7.78 1.15 5.33
N VAL A 185 -8.81 0.31 5.49
CA VAL A 185 -8.62 -1.13 5.74
C VAL A 185 -8.02 -1.84 4.51
N TRP A 186 -8.37 -1.41 3.29
CA TRP A 186 -7.76 -1.92 2.06
C TRP A 186 -6.28 -1.55 1.94
N ILE A 187 -5.90 -0.31 2.27
CA ILE A 187 -4.48 0.09 2.40
C ILE A 187 -3.74 -0.83 3.37
N ALA A 188 -4.33 -1.10 4.54
CA ALA A 188 -3.74 -2.00 5.52
C ALA A 188 -3.60 -3.44 4.98
N ALA A 189 -4.58 -3.92 4.21
CA ALA A 189 -4.55 -5.24 3.58
C ALA A 189 -3.42 -5.37 2.53
N ALA A 190 -3.23 -4.35 1.70
CA ALA A 190 -2.14 -4.26 0.73
C ALA A 190 -0.76 -4.25 1.40
N LEU A 191 -0.59 -3.44 2.46
CA LEU A 191 0.64 -3.41 3.25
C LEU A 191 0.92 -4.76 3.93
N ALA A 192 -0.13 -5.42 4.45
CA ALA A 192 -0.01 -6.74 5.06
C ALA A 192 0.34 -7.83 4.04
N LEU A 193 -0.19 -7.75 2.81
CA LEU A 193 0.17 -8.62 1.70
C LEU A 193 1.64 -8.47 1.31
N LEU A 194 2.14 -7.24 1.19
CA LEU A 194 3.55 -6.99 0.90
C LEU A 194 4.47 -7.54 2.00
N ALA A 195 4.09 -7.35 3.27
CA ALA A 195 4.81 -7.92 4.41
C ALA A 195 4.82 -9.45 4.39
N PHE A 196 3.70 -10.08 4.02
CA PHE A 196 3.59 -11.53 3.83
C PHE A 196 4.50 -12.03 2.70
N TYR A 197 4.58 -11.34 1.57
CA TYR A 197 5.49 -11.71 0.47
C TYR A 197 6.96 -11.55 0.83
N ALA A 198 7.33 -10.50 1.57
CA ALA A 198 8.69 -10.36 2.09
C ALA A 198 9.05 -11.51 3.05
N TRP A 199 8.12 -11.88 3.92
CA TRP A 199 8.28 -13.01 4.84
C TRP A 199 8.42 -14.34 4.08
N TRP A 200 7.47 -14.64 3.18
CA TRP A 200 7.50 -15.85 2.36
C TRP A 200 8.80 -15.94 1.56
N GLY A 201 9.18 -14.87 0.86
CA GLY A 201 10.42 -14.82 0.10
C GLY A 201 11.68 -15.05 0.93
N SER A 202 11.68 -14.65 2.22
CA SER A 202 12.79 -14.88 3.14
C SER A 202 12.96 -16.35 3.54
N CYS A 203 11.92 -17.18 3.36
CA CYS A 203 11.96 -18.62 3.59
C CYS A 203 12.52 -19.41 2.38
N LEU A 204 12.61 -18.82 1.17
CA LEU A 204 12.81 -19.57 -0.07
C LEU A 204 14.27 -19.84 -0.50
N GLY A 205 15.27 -19.44 0.29
CA GLY A 205 16.70 -19.68 -0.05
C GLY A 205 17.16 -19.11 -1.42
N ALA A 206 16.33 -18.29 -2.08
CA ALA A 206 16.52 -17.79 -3.44
C ALA A 206 16.41 -16.25 -3.45
N PRO A 207 17.36 -15.52 -2.84
CA PRO A 207 17.20 -14.10 -2.50
C PRO A 207 16.96 -13.20 -3.72
N THR A 208 17.63 -13.44 -4.85
CA THR A 208 17.44 -12.66 -6.09
C THR A 208 16.03 -12.81 -6.63
N TRP A 209 15.50 -14.04 -6.63
CA TRP A 209 14.17 -14.34 -7.12
C TRP A 209 13.08 -13.76 -6.21
N SER A 210 13.24 -13.93 -4.90
CA SER A 210 12.33 -13.36 -3.91
C SER A 210 12.34 -11.82 -3.93
N SER A 211 13.50 -11.20 -4.18
CA SER A 211 13.61 -9.75 -4.31
C SER A 211 12.91 -9.23 -5.56
N ALA A 212 12.99 -9.94 -6.69
CA ALA A 212 12.26 -9.59 -7.90
C ALA A 212 10.74 -9.68 -7.70
N ALA A 213 10.25 -10.76 -7.08
CA ALA A 213 8.84 -10.89 -6.73
C ALA A 213 8.38 -9.78 -5.77
N PHE A 214 9.20 -9.45 -4.77
CA PHE A 214 8.93 -8.35 -3.85
C PHE A 214 8.86 -7.00 -4.55
N LEU A 215 9.78 -6.69 -5.47
CA LEU A 215 9.73 -5.45 -6.25
C LEU A 215 8.47 -5.35 -7.10
N ILE A 216 8.05 -6.44 -7.76
CA ILE A 216 6.78 -6.47 -8.51
C ILE A 216 5.60 -6.17 -7.58
N ALA A 217 5.58 -6.78 -6.39
CA ALA A 217 4.54 -6.51 -5.40
C ALA A 217 4.59 -5.07 -4.85
N VAL A 218 5.77 -4.44 -4.74
CA VAL A 218 5.90 -3.03 -4.39
C VAL A 218 5.26 -2.14 -5.45
N VAL A 219 5.44 -2.45 -6.75
CA VAL A 219 4.76 -1.72 -7.82
C VAL A 219 3.25 -1.91 -7.74
N GLY A 220 2.79 -3.13 -7.44
CA GLY A 220 1.36 -3.39 -7.17
C GLY A 220 0.83 -2.55 -5.99
N LEU A 221 1.59 -2.48 -4.90
CA LEU A 221 1.26 -1.63 -3.75
C LEU A 221 1.18 -0.16 -4.14
N ALA A 222 2.08 0.35 -4.98
CA ALA A 222 1.99 1.74 -5.43
C ALA A 222 0.67 2.00 -6.20
N CYS A 223 0.22 1.05 -7.02
CA CYS A 223 -1.07 1.15 -7.72
C CYS A 223 -2.27 1.19 -6.75
N ASP A 224 -2.32 0.28 -5.77
CA ASP A 224 -3.35 0.30 -4.72
C ASP A 224 -3.31 1.61 -3.93
N LEU A 225 -2.15 1.99 -3.39
CA LEU A 225 -2.07 3.22 -2.60
C LEU A 225 -2.54 4.45 -3.39
N CYS A 226 -2.30 4.52 -4.70
CA CYS A 226 -2.86 5.55 -5.57
C CYS A 226 -4.40 5.46 -5.67
N ALA A 227 -4.95 4.28 -5.93
CA ALA A 227 -6.41 4.08 -6.03
C ALA A 227 -7.12 4.38 -4.71
N GLU A 228 -6.66 3.80 -3.61
CA GLU A 228 -7.27 3.99 -2.30
C GLU A 228 -7.12 5.43 -1.80
N SER A 229 -6.01 6.10 -2.11
CA SER A 229 -5.88 7.54 -1.81
C SER A 229 -6.83 8.38 -2.65
N LEU A 230 -7.02 8.05 -3.93
CA LEU A 230 -8.01 8.68 -4.78
C LEU A 230 -9.41 8.53 -4.18
N PHE A 231 -9.78 7.34 -3.72
CA PHE A 231 -11.07 7.10 -3.11
C PHE A 231 -11.27 7.81 -1.76
N ILE A 232 -10.22 7.91 -0.94
CA ILE A 232 -10.31 8.53 0.40
C ILE A 232 -10.33 10.06 0.32
N GLY A 233 -9.39 10.62 -0.44
CA GLY A 233 -9.07 12.04 -0.44
C GLY A 233 -9.73 12.81 -1.59
N TRP A 234 -9.71 12.25 -2.80
CA TRP A 234 -10.02 13.03 -4.01
C TRP A 234 -11.46 12.86 -4.49
N LEU A 235 -11.92 11.61 -4.66
CA LEU A 235 -13.23 11.27 -5.19
C LEU A 235 -14.38 11.96 -4.44
N PRO A 236 -14.41 12.02 -3.08
CA PRO A 236 -15.53 12.63 -2.37
C PRO A 236 -15.65 14.14 -2.59
N GLU A 237 -14.57 14.81 -3.02
CA GLU A 237 -14.53 16.24 -3.31
C GLU A 237 -14.83 16.54 -4.80
N HIS A 238 -14.83 15.51 -5.67
CA HIS A 238 -14.93 15.63 -7.13
C HIS A 238 -16.00 14.69 -7.73
N LEU A 239 -17.23 14.77 -7.21
CA LEU A 239 -18.31 13.86 -7.58
C LEU A 239 -18.84 14.07 -9.01
N GLU A 240 -18.62 15.25 -9.59
CA GLU A 240 -18.93 15.57 -10.99
C GLU A 240 -18.15 14.73 -12.00
N THR A 241 -16.98 14.21 -11.60
CA THR A 241 -16.15 13.30 -12.40
C THR A 241 -16.16 11.85 -11.87
N LEU A 242 -17.12 11.51 -11.00
CA LEU A 242 -17.18 10.23 -10.28
C LEU A 242 -16.99 9.00 -11.17
N PRO A 243 -17.67 8.84 -12.32
CA PRO A 243 -17.49 7.64 -13.16
C PRO A 243 -16.05 7.48 -13.67
N ALA A 244 -15.40 8.57 -14.07
CA ALA A 244 -14.03 8.54 -14.58
C ALA A 244 -13.01 8.22 -13.46
N LEU A 245 -13.20 8.83 -12.29
CA LEU A 245 -12.34 8.58 -11.13
C LEU A 245 -12.53 7.16 -10.59
N GLN A 246 -13.76 6.65 -10.57
CA GLN A 246 -14.04 5.26 -10.21
C GLN A 246 -13.38 4.28 -11.17
N ARG A 247 -13.53 4.49 -12.48
CA ARG A 247 -12.88 3.64 -13.48
C ARG A 247 -11.36 3.66 -13.33
N THR A 248 -10.77 4.83 -13.08
CA THR A 248 -9.32 4.97 -12.85
C THR A 248 -8.88 4.20 -11.61
N GLY A 249 -9.58 4.37 -10.48
CA GLY A 249 -9.32 3.63 -9.26
C GLY A 249 -9.46 2.12 -9.45
N SER A 250 -10.54 1.66 -10.09
CA SER A 250 -10.77 0.25 -10.40
C SER A 250 -9.68 -0.35 -11.28
N LEU A 251 -9.21 0.37 -12.31
CA LEU A 251 -8.07 -0.07 -13.13
C LEU A 251 -6.77 -0.16 -12.33
N LEU A 252 -6.53 0.77 -11.42
CA LEU A 252 -5.34 0.76 -10.57
C LEU A 252 -5.36 -0.40 -9.56
N THR A 253 -6.43 -0.56 -8.78
CA THR A 253 -6.49 -1.62 -7.75
C THR A 253 -6.90 -2.98 -8.34
N GLY A 254 -8.01 -3.04 -9.07
CA GLY A 254 -8.59 -4.30 -9.58
C GLY A 254 -7.81 -4.92 -10.73
N ALA A 255 -7.15 -4.12 -11.58
CA ALA A 255 -6.32 -4.62 -12.67
C ALA A 255 -4.83 -4.60 -12.34
N ALA A 256 -4.22 -3.41 -12.24
CA ALA A 256 -2.77 -3.29 -12.14
C ALA A 256 -2.22 -3.89 -10.85
N ALA A 257 -2.73 -3.49 -9.68
CA ALA A 257 -2.24 -3.97 -8.39
C ALA A 257 -2.47 -5.48 -8.21
N ASN A 258 -3.73 -5.93 -8.35
CA ASN A 258 -4.06 -7.36 -8.23
C ASN A 258 -3.30 -8.24 -9.24
N GLY A 259 -3.09 -7.76 -10.47
CA GLY A 259 -2.29 -8.46 -11.47
C GLY A 259 -0.83 -8.59 -11.05
N LEU A 260 -0.22 -7.51 -10.57
CA LEU A 260 1.16 -7.49 -10.10
C LEU A 260 1.36 -8.36 -8.85
N TYR A 261 0.45 -8.31 -7.87
CA TYR A 261 0.51 -9.22 -6.72
C TYR A 261 0.39 -10.67 -7.14
N THR A 262 -0.52 -10.98 -8.07
CA THR A 262 -0.69 -12.34 -8.58
C THR A 262 0.59 -12.83 -9.25
N VAL A 263 1.22 -12.01 -10.09
CA VAL A 263 2.53 -12.33 -10.70
C VAL A 263 3.60 -12.56 -9.63
N ALA A 264 3.70 -11.69 -8.62
CA ALA A 264 4.64 -11.87 -7.50
C ALA A 264 4.38 -13.17 -6.73
N GLY A 265 3.12 -13.49 -6.43
CA GLY A 265 2.70 -14.74 -5.80
C GLY A 265 3.04 -15.97 -6.63
N VAL A 266 2.85 -15.92 -7.95
CA VAL A 266 3.27 -16.98 -8.88
C VAL A 266 4.78 -17.18 -8.82
N LEU A 267 5.57 -16.10 -8.88
CA LEU A 267 7.03 -16.19 -8.80
C LEU A 267 7.49 -16.86 -7.49
N LEU A 268 6.93 -16.47 -6.35
CA LEU A 268 7.22 -17.10 -5.06
C LEU A 268 6.79 -18.58 -5.03
N THR A 269 5.62 -18.90 -5.61
CA THR A 269 5.11 -20.27 -5.73
C THR A 269 6.06 -21.16 -6.53
N LEU A 270 6.59 -20.69 -7.66
CA LEU A 270 7.51 -21.43 -8.51
C LEU A 270 8.82 -21.83 -7.80
N LYS A 271 9.22 -21.08 -6.76
CA LYS A 271 10.38 -21.43 -5.93
C LYS A 271 10.02 -22.19 -4.66
N THR A 272 8.74 -22.38 -4.35
CA THR A 272 8.30 -23.12 -3.17
C THR A 272 8.17 -24.62 -3.48
N ARG A 273 9.27 -25.35 -3.29
CA ARG A 273 9.37 -26.78 -3.68
C ARG A 273 8.62 -27.75 -2.76
N THR A 274 8.43 -27.39 -1.49
CA THR A 274 8.01 -28.30 -0.41
C THR A 274 6.50 -28.35 -0.16
N LEU A 275 5.67 -27.68 -0.97
CA LEU A 275 4.22 -27.65 -0.72
C LEU A 275 3.55 -29.00 -1.00
N PRO A 276 2.69 -29.50 -0.08
CA PRO A 276 1.78 -30.61 -0.33
C PRO A 276 0.94 -30.38 -1.58
N GLY A 277 0.60 -31.45 -2.30
CA GLY A 277 -0.12 -31.37 -3.59
C GLY A 277 -1.45 -30.60 -3.51
N TRP A 278 -2.25 -30.86 -2.46
CA TRP A 278 -3.53 -30.16 -2.25
C TRP A 278 -3.34 -28.66 -2.01
N LEU A 279 -2.34 -28.26 -1.23
CA LEU A 279 -2.05 -26.85 -0.94
C LEU A 279 -1.48 -26.14 -2.17
N ARG A 280 -0.71 -26.86 -2.99
CA ARG A 280 -0.24 -26.36 -4.29
C ARG A 280 -1.40 -26.12 -5.26
N ALA A 281 -2.35 -27.05 -5.35
CA ALA A 281 -3.55 -26.89 -6.17
C ALA A 281 -4.37 -25.67 -5.71
N TRP A 282 -4.56 -25.51 -4.40
CA TRP A 282 -5.22 -24.33 -3.83
C TRP A 282 -4.46 -23.04 -4.16
N THR A 283 -3.13 -23.04 -4.02
CA THR A 283 -2.28 -21.89 -4.37
C THR A 283 -2.52 -21.44 -5.82
N TRP A 284 -2.55 -22.38 -6.77
CA TRP A 284 -2.83 -22.06 -8.17
C TRP A 284 -4.27 -21.61 -8.41
N ALA A 285 -5.25 -22.15 -7.69
CA ALA A 285 -6.63 -21.67 -7.76
C ALA A 285 -6.76 -20.21 -7.28
N THR A 286 -6.03 -19.84 -6.21
CA THR A 286 -5.96 -18.45 -5.72
C THR A 286 -5.39 -17.51 -6.78
N TRP A 287 -4.29 -17.90 -7.46
CA TRP A 287 -3.71 -17.07 -8.52
C TRP A 287 -4.58 -17.00 -9.77
N ALA A 288 -5.27 -18.08 -10.13
CA ALA A 288 -6.25 -18.05 -11.22
C ALA A 288 -7.38 -17.05 -10.92
N ALA A 289 -7.91 -17.02 -9.69
CA ALA A 289 -8.90 -16.03 -9.27
C ALA A 289 -8.36 -14.59 -9.36
N GLY A 290 -7.09 -14.37 -8.98
CA GLY A 290 -6.42 -13.08 -9.15
C GLY A 290 -6.33 -12.63 -10.61
N PHE A 291 -5.94 -13.52 -11.53
CA PHE A 291 -5.92 -13.20 -12.97
C PHE A 291 -7.33 -12.97 -13.55
N PHE A 292 -8.35 -13.70 -13.08
CA PHE A 292 -9.73 -13.43 -13.49
C PHE A 292 -10.19 -12.04 -13.05
N LEU A 293 -9.88 -11.65 -11.80
CA LEU A 293 -10.17 -10.30 -11.31
C LEU A 293 -9.53 -9.23 -12.20
N THR A 294 -8.24 -9.38 -12.52
CA THR A 294 -7.56 -8.45 -13.44
C THR A 294 -8.21 -8.44 -14.82
N GLY A 295 -8.49 -9.61 -15.41
CA GLY A 295 -9.09 -9.71 -16.75
C GLY A 295 -10.47 -9.07 -16.83
N PHE A 296 -11.35 -9.34 -15.86
CA PHE A 296 -12.69 -8.75 -15.83
C PHE A 296 -12.67 -7.25 -15.55
N THR A 297 -11.71 -6.76 -14.75
CA THR A 297 -11.54 -5.33 -14.54
C THR A 297 -11.15 -4.63 -15.85
N LEU A 298 -10.20 -5.19 -16.60
CA LEU A 298 -9.80 -4.66 -17.92
C LEU A 298 -10.95 -4.70 -18.92
N ALA A 299 -11.74 -5.78 -18.92
CA ALA A 299 -12.91 -5.95 -19.78
C ALA A 299 -14.15 -5.14 -19.35
N ASP A 300 -14.04 -4.34 -18.27
CA ASP A 300 -15.14 -3.52 -17.73
C ASP A 300 -16.39 -4.35 -17.37
N CYS A 301 -16.18 -5.57 -16.88
CA CYS A 301 -17.23 -6.49 -16.51
C CYS A 301 -17.46 -6.48 -14.99
N THR A 302 -18.34 -5.60 -14.51
CA THR A 302 -18.63 -5.43 -13.07
C THR A 302 -19.02 -6.74 -12.37
N ALA A 303 -19.88 -7.55 -13.00
CA ALA A 303 -20.29 -8.84 -12.45
C ALA A 303 -19.09 -9.80 -12.30
N GLY A 304 -18.21 -9.85 -13.30
CA GLY A 304 -16.99 -10.65 -13.27
C GLY A 304 -16.02 -10.19 -12.19
N VAL A 305 -15.87 -8.88 -11.98
CA VAL A 305 -15.06 -8.29 -10.90
C VAL A 305 -15.60 -8.70 -9.53
N VAL A 306 -16.92 -8.61 -9.31
CA VAL A 306 -17.54 -8.98 -8.03
C VAL A 306 -17.32 -10.46 -7.73
N VAL A 307 -17.62 -11.34 -8.69
CA VAL A 307 -17.47 -12.80 -8.52
C VAL A 307 -16.00 -13.18 -8.29
N SER A 308 -15.08 -12.62 -9.08
CA SER A 308 -13.66 -12.93 -8.96
C SER A 308 -13.06 -12.39 -7.66
N THR A 309 -13.47 -11.21 -7.20
CA THR A 309 -13.07 -10.66 -5.90
C THR A 309 -13.55 -11.55 -4.76
N ALA A 310 -14.81 -11.96 -4.78
CA ALA A 310 -15.36 -12.85 -3.75
C ALA A 310 -14.61 -14.19 -3.73
N LEU A 311 -14.42 -14.81 -4.90
CA LEU A 311 -13.67 -16.06 -5.05
C LEU A 311 -12.23 -15.91 -4.54
N LEU A 312 -11.54 -14.84 -4.96
CA LEU A 312 -10.17 -14.55 -4.53
C LEU A 312 -10.09 -14.43 -3.01
N MET A 313 -10.95 -13.62 -2.39
CA MET A 313 -10.90 -13.41 -0.93
C MET A 313 -11.25 -14.68 -0.14
N THR A 314 -12.23 -15.46 -0.61
CA THR A 314 -12.60 -16.75 -0.01
C THR A 314 -11.47 -17.78 -0.10
N LEU A 315 -10.76 -17.83 -1.23
CA LEU A 315 -9.61 -18.73 -1.38
C LEU A 315 -8.37 -18.22 -0.63
N PHE A 316 -8.04 -16.94 -0.78
CA PHE A 316 -6.80 -16.32 -0.33
C PHE A 316 -6.68 -16.25 1.18
N CYS A 317 -7.71 -15.79 1.90
CA CYS A 317 -7.59 -15.55 3.36
C CYS A 317 -7.25 -16.83 4.15
N PRO A 318 -8.03 -17.94 4.04
CA PRO A 318 -7.65 -19.20 4.69
C PRO A 318 -6.35 -19.79 4.11
N TRP A 319 -6.12 -19.64 2.80
CA TRP A 319 -4.89 -20.10 2.17
C TRP A 319 -3.64 -19.43 2.77
N ALA A 320 -3.64 -18.12 2.97
CA ALA A 320 -2.51 -17.36 3.50
C ALA A 320 -2.13 -17.85 4.90
N ALA A 321 -3.12 -18.11 5.76
CA ALA A 321 -2.90 -18.66 7.10
C ALA A 321 -2.29 -20.08 7.07
N LEU A 322 -2.78 -20.96 6.17
CA LEU A 322 -2.29 -22.33 6.00
C LEU A 322 -0.89 -22.36 5.37
N MET A 323 -0.64 -21.51 4.37
CA MET A 323 0.67 -21.30 3.77
C MET A 323 1.69 -20.86 4.84
N GLY A 324 1.26 -19.98 5.74
CA GLY A 324 2.01 -19.57 6.93
C GLY A 324 2.49 -20.73 7.80
N ARG A 325 1.68 -21.78 7.94
CA ARG A 325 2.04 -22.99 8.70
C ARG A 325 2.94 -23.94 7.91
N ALA A 326 2.72 -24.07 6.60
CA ALA A 326 3.47 -24.98 5.74
C ALA A 326 4.91 -24.54 5.44
N LEU A 327 5.19 -23.23 5.56
CA LEU A 327 6.51 -22.64 5.31
C LEU A 327 7.37 -22.44 6.57
N ARG A 328 6.82 -22.72 7.75
CA ARG A 328 7.57 -22.73 9.02
C ARG A 328 8.21 -24.09 9.24
#